data_AF-A0A4Q3Y8K2-F1
#
_entry.id   AF-A0A4Q3Y8K2-F1
#
_cell.length_a   1.000
_cell.length_b   1.000
_cell.length_c   1.000
_cell.angle_alpha   90.00
_cell.angle_beta   90.00
_cell.angle_gamma   90.00
#
_symmetry.space_group_name_H-M   'P 1'
#
loop_
_entity.id
_entity.type
_entity.pdbx_description
1 polymer ?
#
loop_
_entity_poly.entity_id
_entity_poly.type
_entity_poly.pdbx_seq_one_letter_code
_entity_poly.pdbx_strand_id
1 'polypeptide(L)'
;MRERLNTGTSALQNGDWTAAQYSCYVAKETATNSPYRAQDAYYQARVIGRTCMADAAYKQGNQEFACDWWKQVDYDSLIGLDPREICSRATPPKLAPAVTTAGVNSAEAAPRNMTTTFAEMASLSPLSALANYGFPRWGMTPSEVVAASSGAIIRVAGRAGSEVFNLSMLAEGTLKSGEAMRFYFAKSGERLTLVKVIPRPEVCGALETDLSKIWGTPLVAEHKEWAPGFRTGLTRWRVASGDLVTLAWSLNAGQPDDCHILIQPAATTF
;
A
#
# COMPACT_ATOMS: atom_id res chain seq x y z
N MET A 1 13.61 15.38 -6.96
CA MET A 1 14.48 14.18 -6.92
C MET A 1 15.95 14.55 -6.66
N ARG A 2 16.64 15.24 -7.58
CA ARG A 2 18.06 15.66 -7.39
C ARG A 2 18.29 16.38 -6.06
N GLU A 3 17.45 17.37 -5.76
CA GLU A 3 17.49 18.10 -4.49
C GLU A 3 17.38 17.16 -3.28
N ARG A 4 16.38 16.26 -3.27
CA ARG A 4 16.19 15.27 -2.19
C ARG A 4 17.37 14.31 -2.02
N LEU A 5 17.98 13.86 -3.12
CA LEU A 5 19.22 13.07 -3.05
C LEU A 5 20.34 13.89 -2.43
N ASN A 6 20.56 15.12 -2.89
CA ASN A 6 21.60 16.00 -2.34
C ASN A 6 21.38 16.30 -0.85
N THR A 7 20.15 16.57 -0.45
CA THR A 7 19.80 16.76 0.97
C THR A 7 20.10 15.49 1.77
N GLY A 8 19.69 14.32 1.27
CA GLY A 8 19.90 13.07 1.96
C GLY A 8 21.37 12.67 2.09
N THR A 9 22.16 12.81 1.01
CA THR A 9 23.60 12.53 1.05
C THR A 9 24.36 13.53 1.91
N SER A 10 23.98 14.80 1.92
CA SER A 10 24.58 15.81 2.80
C SER A 10 24.25 15.51 4.27
N ALA A 11 23.01 15.14 4.58
CA ALA A 11 22.62 14.72 5.93
C ALA A 11 23.40 13.48 6.39
N LEU A 12 23.61 12.52 5.48
CA LEU A 12 24.43 11.33 5.73
C LEU A 12 25.87 11.71 6.08
N GLN A 13 26.49 12.64 5.34
CA GLN A 13 27.85 13.12 5.61
C GLN A 13 27.96 13.88 6.94
N ASN A 14 26.90 14.60 7.32
CA ASN A 14 26.86 15.39 8.56
C ASN A 14 26.46 14.58 9.80
N GLY A 15 26.17 13.29 9.65
CA GLY A 15 25.72 12.44 10.75
C GLY A 15 24.27 12.59 11.17
N ASP A 16 23.46 13.30 10.38
CA ASP A 16 22.01 13.36 10.57
C ASP A 16 21.35 12.18 9.87
N TRP A 17 21.49 10.99 10.48
CA TRP A 17 21.03 9.73 9.93
C TRP A 17 19.52 9.72 9.69
N THR A 18 18.76 10.38 10.56
CA THR A 18 17.31 10.49 10.47
C THR A 18 16.90 11.30 9.24
N ALA A 19 17.46 12.50 9.05
CA ALA A 19 17.17 13.32 7.88
C ALA A 19 17.69 12.68 6.58
N ALA A 20 18.82 11.97 6.65
CA ALA A 20 19.38 11.20 5.54
C ALA A 20 18.42 10.11 5.08
N GLN A 21 18.00 9.24 6.02
CA GLN A 21 17.09 8.13 5.74
C GLN A 21 15.78 8.63 5.12
N TYR A 22 15.20 9.69 5.68
CA TYR A 22 13.97 10.29 5.17
C TYR A 22 14.14 10.84 3.75
N SER A 23 15.12 11.73 3.55
CA SER A 23 15.31 12.40 2.26
C SER A 23 15.62 11.40 1.14
N CYS A 24 16.39 10.35 1.47
CA CYS A 24 16.74 9.28 0.55
C CYS A 24 15.56 8.34 0.26
N TYR A 25 14.69 8.07 1.24
CA TYR A 25 13.43 7.38 1.02
C TYR A 25 12.53 8.11 0.03
N VAL A 26 12.28 9.41 0.28
CA VAL A 26 11.43 10.22 -0.61
C VAL A 26 12.02 10.29 -2.02
N ALA A 27 13.34 10.46 -2.15
CA ALA A 27 14.01 10.46 -3.44
C ALA A 27 13.83 9.12 -4.18
N LYS A 28 14.00 8.00 -3.48
CA LYS A 28 13.82 6.65 -4.01
C LYS A 28 12.39 6.39 -4.45
N GLU A 29 11.40 6.75 -3.63
CA GLU A 29 9.98 6.60 -3.96
C GLU A 29 9.60 7.46 -5.17
N THR A 30 10.03 8.73 -5.18
CA THR A 30 9.84 9.62 -6.34
C THR A 30 10.42 9.01 -7.61
N ALA A 31 11.61 8.39 -7.50
CA ALA A 31 12.27 7.78 -8.63
C ALA A 31 11.58 6.47 -9.09
N THR A 32 11.06 5.70 -8.14
CA THR A 32 10.34 4.43 -8.39
C THR A 32 9.00 4.67 -9.07
N ASN A 33 8.26 5.68 -8.61
CA ASN A 33 6.91 5.97 -9.09
C ASN A 33 6.91 6.91 -10.31
N SER A 34 8.08 7.34 -10.78
CA SER A 34 8.21 8.19 -11.96
C SER A 34 7.76 7.46 -13.23
N PRO A 35 7.06 8.15 -14.16
CA PRO A 35 6.82 7.63 -15.50
C PRO A 35 8.12 7.39 -16.28
N TYR A 36 9.21 8.03 -15.86
CA TYR A 36 10.55 7.90 -16.45
C TYR A 36 11.44 6.88 -15.74
N ARG A 37 10.89 6.00 -14.90
CA ARG A 37 11.68 5.06 -14.07
C ARG A 37 12.58 4.10 -14.86
N ALA A 38 12.33 3.91 -16.16
CA ALA A 38 13.15 3.11 -17.05
C ALA A 38 14.37 3.87 -17.60
N GLN A 39 14.43 5.19 -17.43
CA GLN A 39 15.60 5.99 -17.81
C GLN A 39 16.72 5.81 -16.77
N ASP A 40 17.96 5.76 -17.24
CA ASP A 40 19.14 5.52 -16.41
C ASP A 40 19.22 6.48 -15.22
N ALA A 41 18.91 7.77 -15.40
CA ALA A 41 18.93 8.76 -14.33
C ALA A 41 17.98 8.40 -13.17
N TYR A 42 16.81 7.83 -13.46
CA TYR A 42 15.84 7.42 -12.45
C TYR A 42 16.22 6.09 -11.81
N TYR A 43 16.79 5.16 -12.59
CA TYR A 43 17.37 3.95 -12.06
C TYR A 43 18.50 4.26 -11.05
N GLN A 44 19.44 5.12 -11.43
CA GLN A 44 20.54 5.56 -10.56
C GLN A 44 20.02 6.28 -9.31
N ALA A 45 19.02 7.16 -9.45
CA ALA A 45 18.40 7.81 -8.31
C ALA A 45 17.78 6.83 -7.32
N ARG A 46 17.15 5.75 -7.80
CA ARG A 46 16.65 4.67 -6.93
C ARG A 46 17.78 3.96 -6.22
N VAL A 47 18.85 3.62 -6.92
CA VAL A 47 20.01 2.93 -6.34
C VAL A 47 20.63 3.79 -5.24
N ILE A 48 20.96 5.04 -5.54
CA ILE A 48 21.53 5.99 -4.56
C ILE A 48 20.58 6.17 -3.37
N GLY A 49 19.27 6.32 -3.62
CA GLY A 49 18.28 6.46 -2.56
C GLY A 49 18.23 5.24 -1.63
N ARG A 50 18.28 4.02 -2.19
CA ARG A 50 18.34 2.77 -1.40
C ARG A 50 19.63 2.66 -0.59
N THR A 51 20.78 2.91 -1.20
CA THR A 51 22.08 2.85 -0.51
C THR A 51 22.14 3.85 0.64
N CYS A 52 21.73 5.11 0.39
CA CYS A 52 21.68 6.13 1.44
C CYS A 52 20.74 5.76 2.59
N MET A 53 19.56 5.18 2.30
CA MET A 53 18.67 4.68 3.35
C MET A 53 19.30 3.55 4.17
N ALA A 54 19.98 2.61 3.51
CA ALA A 54 20.64 1.49 4.16
C ALA A 54 21.80 1.96 5.06
N ASP A 55 22.65 2.85 4.55
CA ASP A 55 23.74 3.47 5.30
C ASP A 55 23.23 4.20 6.55
N ALA A 56 22.18 5.00 6.40
CA ALA A 56 21.55 5.72 7.51
C ALA A 56 20.94 4.76 8.54
N ALA A 57 20.21 3.73 8.10
CA ALA A 57 19.61 2.73 8.99
C ALA A 57 20.68 1.95 9.78
N TYR A 58 21.80 1.59 9.13
CA TYR A 58 22.92 0.95 9.82
C TYR A 58 23.49 1.85 10.91
N LYS A 59 23.70 3.14 10.62
CA LYS A 59 24.19 4.11 11.61
C LYS A 59 23.23 4.36 12.77
N GLN A 60 21.93 4.12 12.57
CA GLN A 60 20.92 4.12 13.64
C GLN A 60 20.88 2.80 14.44
N GLY A 61 21.71 1.81 14.11
CA GLY A 61 21.74 0.50 14.77
C GLY A 61 20.76 -0.53 14.19
N ASN A 62 20.07 -0.23 13.08
CA ASN A 62 19.16 -1.15 12.42
C ASN A 62 19.86 -1.93 11.30
N GLN A 63 20.78 -2.82 11.71
CA GLN A 63 21.63 -3.59 10.78
C GLN A 63 20.83 -4.56 9.90
N GLU A 64 19.78 -5.20 10.43
CA GLU A 64 18.95 -6.13 9.66
C GLU A 64 18.29 -5.43 8.46
N PHE A 65 17.64 -4.30 8.71
CA PHE A 65 17.02 -3.49 7.66
C PHE A 65 18.06 -3.01 6.65
N ALA A 66 19.22 -2.52 7.10
CA ALA A 66 20.29 -2.08 6.22
C ALA A 66 20.77 -3.22 5.28
N CYS A 67 20.98 -4.41 5.82
CA CYS A 67 21.40 -5.58 5.04
C CYS A 67 20.37 -6.01 4.01
N ASP A 68 19.08 -5.96 4.33
CA ASP A 68 18.03 -6.28 3.36
C ASP A 68 17.95 -5.29 2.21
N TRP A 69 18.29 -4.03 2.44
CA TRP A 69 18.38 -3.02 1.38
C TRP A 69 19.64 -3.15 0.54
N TRP A 70 20.82 -3.35 1.17
CA TRP A 70 22.08 -3.53 0.43
C TRP A 70 22.06 -4.75 -0.49
N LYS A 71 21.36 -5.85 -0.13
CA LYS A 71 21.17 -7.01 -1.03
C LYS A 71 20.45 -6.66 -2.34
N GLN A 72 19.69 -5.57 -2.37
CA GLN A 72 18.86 -5.18 -3.52
C GLN A 72 19.55 -4.19 -4.47
N VAL A 73 20.78 -3.77 -4.15
CA VAL A 73 21.56 -2.82 -4.97
C VAL A 73 22.98 -3.31 -5.11
N ASP A 74 23.49 -3.33 -6.34
CA ASP A 74 24.90 -3.59 -6.61
C ASP A 74 25.65 -2.25 -6.58
N TYR A 75 25.87 -1.73 -5.37
CA TYR A 75 26.40 -0.38 -5.17
C TYR A 75 27.16 -0.26 -3.84
N ASP A 76 28.31 0.42 -3.86
CA ASP A 76 29.15 0.68 -2.68
C ASP A 76 28.51 1.69 -1.72
N SER A 77 28.77 1.58 -0.42
CA SER A 77 28.26 2.54 0.57
C SER A 77 28.70 3.98 0.25
N LEU A 78 27.81 4.95 0.52
CA LEU A 78 28.09 6.37 0.31
C LEU A 78 28.99 6.97 1.40
N ILE A 79 29.20 6.25 2.51
CA ILE A 79 30.03 6.67 3.65
C ILE A 79 31.13 5.66 3.99
N GLY A 80 31.59 4.89 3.00
CA GLY A 80 32.73 3.98 3.15
C GLY A 80 32.49 2.80 4.09
N LEU A 81 31.22 2.39 4.25
CA LEU A 81 30.91 1.09 4.85
C LEU A 81 31.16 -0.03 3.84
N ASP A 82 31.54 -1.21 4.30
CA ASP A 82 31.54 -2.43 3.49
C ASP A 82 30.29 -3.26 3.85
N PRO A 83 29.22 -3.22 3.04
CA PRO A 83 28.01 -4.00 3.29
C PRO A 83 28.26 -5.50 3.40
N ARG A 84 29.23 -6.05 2.66
CA ARG A 84 29.51 -7.50 2.66
C ARG A 84 30.14 -7.90 3.98
N GLU A 85 31.10 -7.12 4.46
CA GLU A 85 31.71 -7.33 5.76
C GLU A 85 30.68 -7.19 6.89
N ILE A 86 29.86 -6.14 6.87
CA ILE A 86 28.84 -5.88 7.89
C ILE A 86 27.80 -7.01 7.92
N CYS A 87 27.26 -7.38 6.76
CA CYS A 87 26.16 -8.34 6.68
C CYS A 87 26.60 -9.79 6.85
N SER A 88 27.87 -10.12 6.60
CA SER A 88 28.42 -11.45 6.92
C SER A 88 28.59 -11.67 8.42
N ARG A 89 28.73 -10.60 9.21
CA ARG A 89 28.83 -10.63 10.68
C ARG A 89 27.48 -10.55 11.38
N ALA A 90 26.39 -10.32 10.64
CA ALA A 90 25.05 -10.30 11.21
C ALA A 90 24.70 -11.73 11.68
N THR A 91 24.88 -12.00 12.97
CA THR A 91 24.39 -13.22 13.58
C THR A 91 22.89 -13.28 13.33
N PRO A 92 22.32 -14.39 12.80
CA PRO A 92 20.89 -14.50 12.65
C PRO A 92 20.22 -14.16 13.98
N PRO A 93 19.10 -13.40 13.98
CA PRO A 93 18.43 -13.05 15.21
C PRO A 93 18.22 -14.33 16.00
N LYS A 94 18.72 -14.35 17.23
CA LYS A 94 18.53 -15.46 18.16
C LYS A 94 17.02 -15.59 18.28
N LEU A 95 16.43 -16.56 17.57
CA LEU A 95 14.99 -16.78 17.53
C LEU A 95 14.52 -16.73 18.97
N ALA A 96 13.72 -15.71 19.31
CA ALA A 96 13.09 -15.67 20.61
C ALA A 96 12.35 -17.01 20.77
N PRO A 97 12.49 -17.70 21.91
CA PRO A 97 11.89 -19.01 22.08
C PRO A 97 10.40 -18.92 21.74
N ALA A 98 9.97 -19.78 20.83
CA ALA A 98 8.61 -19.80 20.30
C ALA A 98 7.61 -19.79 21.48
N VAL A 99 6.83 -18.72 21.58
CA VAL A 99 5.71 -18.65 22.52
C VAL A 99 4.73 -19.75 22.11
N THR A 100 4.72 -20.82 22.89
CA THR A 100 3.83 -21.96 22.69
C THR A 100 2.44 -21.53 23.17
N THR A 101 1.59 -21.05 22.27
CA THR A 101 0.16 -20.84 22.57
C THR A 101 -0.51 -22.19 22.75
N ALA A 102 -0.69 -22.59 24.02
CA ALA A 102 -1.44 -23.77 24.40
C ALA A 102 -2.95 -23.56 24.17
N GLY A 103 -3.53 -24.48 23.39
CA GLY A 103 -4.89 -25.02 23.47
C GLY A 103 -6.05 -24.09 23.80
N VAL A 104 -6.83 -23.73 22.79
CA VAL A 104 -8.26 -23.41 22.97
C VAL A 104 -9.05 -24.63 22.50
N ASN A 105 -9.75 -25.25 23.45
CA ASN A 105 -10.57 -26.45 23.24
C ASN A 105 -11.77 -26.13 22.33
N SER A 106 -11.92 -26.90 21.25
CA SER A 106 -13.16 -26.98 20.48
C SER A 106 -14.21 -27.75 21.28
N ALA A 107 -15.31 -27.08 21.63
CA ALA A 107 -16.50 -27.74 22.15
C ALA A 107 -17.37 -28.23 20.98
N GLU A 108 -17.62 -29.52 21.03
CA GLU A 108 -18.43 -30.35 20.16
C GLU A 108 -19.93 -30.07 20.41
N ALA A 109 -20.71 -29.82 19.34
CA ALA A 109 -22.16 -29.82 19.40
C ALA A 109 -22.73 -30.62 18.22
N ALA A 110 -23.49 -31.66 18.58
CA ALA A 110 -24.05 -32.71 17.76
C ALA A 110 -25.15 -32.24 16.75
N PRO A 111 -25.50 -33.07 15.74
CA PRO A 111 -26.29 -32.66 14.59
C PRO A 111 -27.81 -32.72 14.85
N ARG A 112 -28.57 -31.79 14.26
CA ARG A 112 -30.02 -31.93 14.08
C ARG A 112 -30.34 -32.07 12.60
N ASN A 113 -30.88 -33.24 12.27
CA ASN A 113 -31.55 -33.54 11.01
C ASN A 113 -32.74 -32.58 10.81
N MET A 114 -32.76 -31.87 9.69
CA MET A 114 -33.98 -31.33 9.11
C MET A 114 -33.98 -31.58 7.61
N THR A 115 -34.73 -32.61 7.23
CA THR A 115 -35.16 -32.87 5.87
C THR A 115 -36.16 -31.78 5.50
N THR A 116 -35.84 -30.94 4.52
CA THR A 116 -36.85 -30.11 3.84
C THR A 116 -36.49 -30.03 2.37
N THR A 117 -37.19 -30.84 1.60
CA THR A 117 -37.26 -30.77 0.15
C THR A 117 -38.15 -29.59 -0.22
N PHE A 118 -37.63 -28.57 -0.88
CA PHE A 118 -38.41 -27.76 -1.82
C PHE A 118 -37.47 -27.26 -2.92
N ALA A 119 -37.71 -27.80 -4.12
CA ALA A 119 -37.19 -27.28 -5.36
C ALA A 119 -37.88 -25.95 -5.64
N GLU A 120 -37.14 -24.85 -5.54
CA GLU A 120 -37.46 -23.61 -6.23
C GLU A 120 -36.16 -23.00 -6.70
N MET A 121 -35.90 -23.21 -8.00
CA MET A 121 -34.90 -22.49 -8.77
C MET A 121 -35.33 -21.03 -8.88
N ALA A 122 -35.08 -20.24 -7.85
CA ALA A 122 -35.01 -18.80 -7.98
C ALA A 122 -33.54 -18.45 -8.26
N SER A 123 -33.31 -17.92 -9.46
CA SER A 123 -32.08 -17.28 -9.90
C SER A 123 -31.48 -16.40 -8.80
N LEU A 124 -30.53 -16.93 -8.04
CA LEU A 124 -29.56 -16.15 -7.30
C LEU A 124 -28.69 -15.47 -8.35
N SER A 125 -29.16 -14.34 -8.87
CA SER A 125 -28.23 -13.37 -9.44
C SER A 125 -27.19 -13.13 -8.36
N PRO A 126 -25.91 -13.44 -8.58
CA PRO A 126 -24.90 -13.12 -7.60
C PRO A 126 -24.99 -11.61 -7.42
N LEU A 127 -25.44 -11.19 -6.23
CA LEU A 127 -25.39 -9.82 -5.79
C LEU A 127 -23.91 -9.45 -5.89
N SER A 128 -23.54 -8.91 -7.05
CA SER A 128 -22.21 -8.41 -7.30
C SER A 128 -22.09 -7.29 -6.29
N ALA A 129 -21.27 -7.51 -5.26
CA ALA A 129 -21.02 -6.54 -4.23
C ALA A 129 -20.77 -5.20 -4.92
N LEU A 130 -21.69 -4.24 -4.68
CA LEU A 130 -21.53 -2.89 -5.16
C LEU A 130 -20.28 -2.37 -4.47
N ALA A 131 -19.30 -1.91 -5.24
CA ALA A 131 -18.32 -1.03 -4.63
C ALA A 131 -19.13 0.14 -4.05
N ASN A 132 -18.88 0.50 -2.78
CA ASN A 132 -19.59 1.53 -2.00
C ASN A 132 -19.64 2.96 -2.64
N TYR A 133 -19.22 3.11 -3.90
CA TYR A 133 -19.22 4.31 -4.72
C TYR A 133 -20.33 4.31 -5.79
N GLY A 134 -21.37 3.49 -5.60
CA GLY A 134 -22.70 3.65 -6.18
C GLY A 134 -22.92 3.08 -7.59
N PHE A 135 -21.87 2.88 -8.39
CA PHE A 135 -22.00 2.34 -9.76
C PHE A 135 -21.01 1.23 -10.17
N PRO A 136 -19.76 1.15 -9.67
CA PRO A 136 -18.86 0.09 -10.09
C PRO A 136 -19.25 -1.23 -9.42
N ARG A 137 -19.31 -2.30 -10.21
CA ARG A 137 -19.42 -3.68 -9.72
C ARG A 137 -18.10 -4.40 -9.97
N TRP A 138 -17.68 -5.23 -9.02
CA TRP A 138 -16.50 -6.07 -9.22
C TRP A 138 -16.65 -6.93 -10.48
N GLY A 139 -15.55 -7.13 -11.20
CA GLY A 139 -15.57 -7.85 -12.47
C GLY A 139 -16.04 -7.03 -13.68
N MET A 140 -16.42 -5.76 -13.54
CA MET A 140 -16.63 -4.91 -14.71
C MET A 140 -15.33 -4.72 -15.51
N THR A 141 -15.45 -4.66 -16.83
CA THR A 141 -14.41 -4.20 -17.75
C THR A 141 -14.26 -2.67 -17.70
N PRO A 142 -13.17 -2.08 -18.22
CA PRO A 142 -13.00 -0.63 -18.23
C PRO A 142 -14.15 0.10 -18.94
N SER A 143 -14.63 -0.45 -20.05
CA SER A 143 -15.75 0.12 -20.81
C SER A 143 -17.07 0.08 -20.03
N GLU A 144 -17.33 -1.00 -19.29
CA GLU A 144 -18.53 -1.12 -18.44
C GLU A 144 -18.49 -0.11 -17.28
N VAL A 145 -17.32 0.09 -16.65
CA VAL A 145 -17.16 1.11 -15.59
C VAL A 145 -17.45 2.52 -16.13
N VAL A 146 -16.89 2.86 -17.29
CA VAL A 146 -17.11 4.16 -17.94
C VAL A 146 -18.59 4.35 -18.28
N ALA A 147 -19.23 3.35 -18.89
CA ALA A 147 -20.64 3.41 -19.26
C ALA A 147 -21.55 3.57 -18.01
N ALA A 148 -21.26 2.85 -16.93
CA ALA A 148 -22.04 2.93 -15.69
C ALA A 148 -21.88 4.28 -14.96
N SER A 149 -20.79 5.01 -15.21
CA SER A 149 -20.47 6.25 -14.50
C SER A 149 -21.29 7.47 -14.91
N SER A 150 -22.11 7.37 -15.96
CA SER A 150 -22.82 8.52 -16.55
C SER A 150 -21.88 9.69 -16.91
N GLY A 151 -20.66 9.38 -17.36
CA GLY A 151 -19.66 10.35 -17.79
C GLY A 151 -18.73 10.88 -16.68
N ALA A 152 -18.88 10.44 -15.43
CA ALA A 152 -17.98 10.86 -14.34
C ALA A 152 -16.58 10.23 -14.44
N ILE A 153 -16.46 9.07 -15.10
CA ILE A 153 -15.22 8.31 -15.28
C ILE A 153 -14.86 8.24 -16.76
N ILE A 154 -13.59 8.41 -17.07
CA ILE A 154 -13.02 8.26 -18.41
C ILE A 154 -12.10 7.05 -18.48
N ARG A 155 -11.99 6.44 -19.67
CA ARG A 155 -10.99 5.41 -19.95
C ARG A 155 -9.63 6.08 -20.13
N VAL A 156 -8.58 5.47 -19.59
CA VAL A 156 -7.20 5.91 -19.81
C VAL A 156 -6.38 4.83 -20.49
N ALA A 157 -5.48 5.24 -21.38
CA ALA A 157 -4.46 4.35 -21.89
C ALA A 157 -3.52 4.01 -20.72
N GLY A 158 -3.45 2.74 -20.32
CA GLY A 158 -2.58 2.29 -19.24
C GLY A 158 -1.17 2.84 -19.47
N ARG A 159 -0.65 3.62 -18.51
CA ARG A 159 0.66 4.25 -18.63
C ARG A 159 1.70 3.40 -17.92
N ALA A 160 2.92 3.38 -18.43
CA ALA A 160 4.02 2.76 -17.71
C ALA A 160 4.17 3.40 -16.32
N GLY A 161 3.72 2.71 -15.26
CA GLY A 161 3.83 3.17 -13.86
C GLY A 161 2.52 3.42 -13.16
N SER A 162 1.42 3.34 -13.89
CA SER A 162 0.10 3.31 -13.29
C SER A 162 -0.31 1.90 -12.85
N GLU A 163 0.66 0.99 -12.67
CA GLU A 163 0.40 -0.36 -12.17
C GLU A 163 0.54 -0.40 -10.66
N VAL A 164 -0.39 -1.06 -9.99
CA VAL A 164 -0.38 -1.27 -8.55
C VAL A 164 -0.76 -2.73 -8.29
N PHE A 165 0.05 -3.47 -7.52
CA PHE A 165 -0.17 -4.90 -7.26
C PHE A 165 -0.39 -5.76 -8.52
N ASN A 166 0.38 -5.49 -9.59
CA ASN A 166 0.22 -6.13 -10.90
C ASN A 166 -1.15 -5.88 -11.57
N LEU A 167 -1.90 -4.87 -11.13
CA LEU A 167 -3.14 -4.40 -11.74
C LEU A 167 -2.88 -3.17 -12.60
N SER A 168 -3.56 -3.08 -13.73
CA SER A 168 -3.46 -1.95 -14.66
C SER A 168 -4.52 -0.90 -14.35
N MET A 169 -4.13 0.36 -14.17
CA MET A 169 -5.08 1.48 -14.12
C MET A 169 -5.60 1.79 -15.52
N LEU A 170 -6.87 1.50 -15.78
CA LEU A 170 -7.49 1.66 -17.12
C LEU A 170 -8.68 2.62 -17.13
N ALA A 171 -9.11 3.14 -15.97
CA ALA A 171 -10.10 4.19 -15.89
C ALA A 171 -9.83 5.11 -14.68
N GLU A 172 -10.20 6.38 -14.80
CA GLU A 172 -10.07 7.38 -13.74
C GLU A 172 -11.18 8.43 -13.83
N GLY A 173 -11.41 9.16 -12.74
CA GLY A 173 -12.34 10.29 -12.72
C GLY A 173 -12.34 10.97 -11.36
N THR A 174 -13.38 11.74 -11.09
CA THR A 174 -13.47 12.56 -9.87
C THR A 174 -14.87 12.42 -9.27
N LEU A 175 -14.94 12.24 -7.94
CA LEU A 175 -16.21 12.28 -7.21
C LEU A 175 -16.80 13.69 -7.25
N LYS A 176 -18.11 13.79 -7.01
CA LYS A 176 -18.78 15.10 -6.88
C LYS A 176 -18.20 15.96 -5.76
N SER A 177 -17.66 15.33 -4.72
CA SER A 177 -16.98 15.95 -3.59
C SER A 177 -15.53 16.40 -3.90
N GLY A 178 -15.01 16.08 -5.09
CA GLY A 178 -13.73 16.56 -5.61
C GLY A 178 -12.56 15.56 -5.48
N GLU A 179 -12.74 14.42 -4.80
CA GLU A 179 -11.70 13.41 -4.66
C GLU A 179 -11.47 12.66 -5.98
N ALA A 180 -10.20 12.41 -6.31
CA ALA A 180 -9.86 11.64 -7.50
C ALA A 180 -10.11 10.15 -7.26
N MET A 181 -10.56 9.43 -8.28
CA MET A 181 -10.74 8.00 -8.28
C MET A 181 -9.98 7.34 -9.41
N ARG A 182 -9.38 6.19 -9.12
CA ARG A 182 -8.65 5.35 -10.07
C ARG A 182 -9.15 3.93 -9.97
N PHE A 183 -9.32 3.31 -11.13
CA PHE A 183 -9.85 1.96 -11.27
C PHE A 183 -8.78 1.05 -11.84
N TYR A 184 -8.51 -0.02 -11.12
CA TYR A 184 -7.45 -0.96 -11.40
C TYR A 184 -8.04 -2.32 -11.75
N PHE A 185 -7.54 -2.87 -12.85
CA PHE A 185 -8.07 -4.06 -13.49
C PHE A 185 -7.00 -5.15 -13.52
N ALA A 186 -7.40 -6.39 -13.30
CA ALA A 186 -6.52 -7.54 -13.50
C ALA A 186 -6.00 -7.57 -14.94
N LYS A 187 -4.71 -7.86 -15.12
CA LYS A 187 -4.11 -7.99 -16.46
C LYS A 187 -4.78 -9.09 -17.29
N SER A 188 -5.15 -10.19 -16.64
CA SER A 188 -5.95 -11.25 -17.25
C SER A 188 -7.43 -10.85 -17.28
N GLY A 189 -7.95 -10.61 -18.47
CA GLY A 189 -9.39 -10.37 -18.70
C GLY A 189 -9.90 -8.98 -18.34
N GLU A 190 -9.03 -8.04 -17.96
CA GLU A 190 -9.36 -6.63 -17.67
C GLU A 190 -10.55 -6.47 -16.71
N ARG A 191 -10.58 -7.25 -15.64
CA ARG A 191 -11.69 -7.25 -14.68
C ARG A 191 -11.38 -6.33 -13.50
N LEU A 192 -12.31 -5.44 -13.12
CA LEU A 192 -12.15 -4.50 -12.01
C LEU A 192 -11.90 -5.26 -10.71
N THR A 193 -10.78 -4.95 -10.06
CA THR A 193 -10.32 -5.64 -8.85
C THR A 193 -9.96 -4.69 -7.72
N LEU A 194 -9.69 -3.43 -8.02
CA LEU A 194 -9.33 -2.43 -7.02
C LEU A 194 -9.83 -1.05 -7.45
N VAL A 195 -10.42 -0.34 -6.49
CA VAL A 195 -10.69 1.09 -6.61
C VAL A 195 -9.80 1.82 -5.63
N LYS A 196 -9.06 2.83 -6.11
CA LYS A 196 -8.28 3.75 -5.27
C LYS A 196 -8.97 5.11 -5.29
N VAL A 197 -9.37 5.58 -4.12
CA VAL A 197 -9.79 6.97 -3.92
C VAL A 197 -8.63 7.74 -3.32
N ILE A 198 -8.39 8.93 -3.85
CA ILE A 198 -7.35 9.85 -3.40
C ILE A 198 -8.06 11.06 -2.80
N PRO A 199 -8.24 11.08 -1.46
CA PRO A 199 -8.86 12.19 -0.78
C PRO A 199 -8.06 13.48 -0.94
N ARG A 200 -8.70 14.61 -0.67
CA ARG A 200 -7.99 15.88 -0.57
C ARG A 200 -7.04 15.86 0.65
N PRO A 201 -5.85 16.46 0.58
CA PRO A 201 -4.88 16.40 1.67
C PRO A 201 -5.48 16.84 3.02
N GLU A 202 -6.27 17.91 3.03
CA GLU A 202 -6.84 18.49 4.25
C GLU A 202 -7.76 17.56 5.05
N VAL A 203 -8.31 16.51 4.44
CA VAL A 203 -9.21 15.57 5.15
C VAL A 203 -8.49 14.36 5.71
N CYS A 204 -7.24 14.11 5.35
CA CYS A 204 -6.57 12.84 5.61
C CYS A 204 -6.37 12.52 7.09
N GLY A 205 -6.11 13.54 7.93
CA GLY A 205 -5.97 13.35 9.37
C GLY A 205 -7.28 12.94 10.06
N ALA A 206 -8.44 13.25 9.47
CA ALA A 206 -9.76 12.94 10.05
C ALA A 206 -10.38 11.64 9.51
N LEU A 207 -9.93 11.18 8.34
CA LEU A 207 -10.55 10.07 7.62
C LEU A 207 -10.62 8.78 8.44
N GLU A 208 -9.58 8.41 9.16
CA GLU A 208 -9.62 7.16 9.93
C GLU A 208 -10.75 7.14 10.96
N THR A 209 -10.96 8.27 11.65
CA THR A 209 -12.04 8.43 12.62
C THR A 209 -13.40 8.39 11.92
N ASP A 210 -13.54 9.09 10.80
CA ASP A 210 -14.82 9.15 10.07
C ASP A 210 -15.18 7.81 9.42
N LEU A 211 -14.21 7.11 8.84
CA LEU A 211 -14.40 5.79 8.25
C LEU A 211 -14.75 4.75 9.33
N SER A 212 -14.17 4.85 10.53
CA SER A 212 -14.53 3.99 11.67
C SER A 212 -15.97 4.21 12.15
N LYS A 213 -16.53 5.42 12.02
CA LYS A 213 -17.95 5.66 12.31
C LYS A 213 -18.86 4.97 11.29
N ILE A 214 -18.42 4.87 10.04
CA ILE A 214 -19.21 4.28 8.94
C ILE A 214 -19.12 2.75 8.95
N TRP A 215 -17.92 2.20 9.15
CA TRP A 215 -17.65 0.77 9.00
C TRP A 215 -17.37 0.04 10.32
N GLY A 216 -17.39 0.75 11.44
CA GLY A 216 -17.18 0.19 12.77
C GLY A 216 -15.70 -0.05 13.10
N THR A 217 -15.47 -1.03 13.97
CA THR A 217 -14.12 -1.37 14.45
C THR A 217 -13.26 -1.95 13.32
N PRO A 218 -12.04 -1.43 13.11
CA PRO A 218 -11.15 -1.97 12.09
C PRO A 218 -10.66 -3.38 12.43
N LEU A 219 -10.41 -4.18 11.39
CA LEU A 219 -9.72 -5.47 11.48
C LEU A 219 -8.24 -5.30 11.82
N VAL A 220 -7.62 -4.25 11.29
CA VAL A 220 -6.20 -3.93 11.46
C VAL A 220 -6.10 -2.42 11.60
N ALA A 221 -5.33 -1.94 12.58
CA ALA A 221 -4.97 -0.54 12.74
C ALA A 221 -3.49 -0.48 13.15
N GLU A 222 -2.63 -0.17 12.19
CA GLU A 222 -1.18 -0.14 12.36
C GLU A 222 -0.65 1.26 12.10
N HIS A 223 -0.03 1.85 13.13
CA HIS A 223 0.62 3.15 13.04
C HIS A 223 2.10 3.00 13.34
N LYS A 224 2.93 3.54 12.46
CA LYS A 224 4.38 3.51 12.62
C LYS A 224 4.97 4.89 12.41
N GLU A 225 5.78 5.32 13.36
CA GLU A 225 6.68 6.45 13.19
C GLU A 225 8.02 5.92 12.74
N TRP A 226 8.48 6.34 11.55
CA TRP A 226 9.76 5.89 11.02
C TRP A 226 10.89 6.87 11.34
N ALA A 227 10.53 8.14 11.49
CA ALA A 227 11.41 9.23 11.87
C ALA A 227 10.58 10.30 12.59
N PRO A 228 11.18 11.15 13.45
CA PRO A 228 10.55 12.32 14.04
C PRO A 228 9.70 13.10 13.04
N GLY A 229 8.38 13.09 13.24
CA GLY A 229 7.43 13.80 12.40
C GLY A 229 7.01 13.08 11.12
N PHE A 230 7.62 11.94 10.76
CA PHE A 230 7.17 11.08 9.66
C PHE A 230 6.45 9.83 10.17
N ARG A 231 5.14 9.82 9.97
CA ARG A 231 4.24 8.75 10.44
C ARG A 231 3.53 8.14 9.25
N THR A 232 3.39 6.82 9.25
CA THR A 232 2.53 6.11 8.31
C THR A 232 1.44 5.39 9.09
N GLY A 233 0.26 5.30 8.51
CA GLY A 233 -0.82 4.49 9.03
C GLY A 233 -1.45 3.61 7.98
N LEU A 234 -1.86 2.43 8.42
CA LEU A 234 -2.67 1.50 7.66
C LEU A 234 -3.82 1.03 8.55
N THR A 235 -5.03 1.32 8.13
CA THR A 235 -6.24 0.90 8.84
C THR A 235 -7.15 0.16 7.86
N ARG A 236 -7.64 -1.02 8.23
CA ARG A 236 -8.43 -1.90 7.36
C ARG A 236 -9.75 -2.28 8.02
N TRP A 237 -10.83 -2.17 7.26
CA TRP A 237 -12.18 -2.59 7.65
C TRP A 237 -12.69 -3.67 6.70
N ARG A 238 -13.60 -4.49 7.21
CA ARG A 238 -14.50 -5.30 6.38
C ARG A 238 -15.87 -4.66 6.43
N VAL A 239 -16.38 -4.25 5.27
CA VAL A 239 -17.69 -3.61 5.17
C VAL A 239 -18.81 -4.65 5.09
N ALA A 240 -20.06 -4.22 5.23
CA ALA A 240 -21.22 -5.12 5.24
C ALA A 240 -21.37 -5.96 3.97
N SER A 241 -20.93 -5.47 2.81
CA SER A 241 -20.90 -6.24 1.55
C SER A 241 -19.86 -7.37 1.56
N GLY A 242 -19.00 -7.44 2.59
CA GLY A 242 -17.86 -8.34 2.69
C GLY A 242 -16.57 -7.77 2.13
N ASP A 243 -16.64 -6.69 1.34
CA ASP A 243 -15.47 -6.03 0.74
C ASP A 243 -14.48 -5.54 1.80
N LEU A 244 -13.23 -5.40 1.38
CA LEU A 244 -12.17 -4.83 2.20
C LEU A 244 -11.97 -3.37 1.82
N VAL A 245 -11.93 -2.52 2.83
CA VAL A 245 -11.50 -1.13 2.67
C VAL A 245 -10.23 -0.91 3.49
N THR A 246 -9.18 -0.40 2.86
CA THR A 246 -7.93 -0.06 3.51
C THR A 246 -7.66 1.42 3.32
N LEU A 247 -7.56 2.17 4.41
CA LEU A 247 -6.99 3.50 4.42
C LEU A 247 -5.49 3.37 4.64
N ALA A 248 -4.70 3.92 3.73
CA ALA A 248 -3.25 4.05 3.88
C ALA A 248 -2.87 5.53 3.77
N TRP A 249 -2.07 6.00 4.73
CA TRP A 249 -1.68 7.39 4.80
C TRP A 249 -0.24 7.56 5.30
N SER A 250 0.37 8.68 4.94
CA SER A 250 1.63 9.18 5.48
C SER A 250 1.49 10.65 5.85
N LEU A 251 2.08 11.02 6.99
CA LEU A 251 2.22 12.39 7.45
C LEU A 251 3.71 12.72 7.52
N ASN A 252 4.10 13.90 7.08
CA ASN A 252 5.43 14.46 7.24
C ASN A 252 5.34 15.81 7.97
N ALA A 253 6.04 15.94 9.10
CA ALA A 253 5.93 17.07 10.02
C ALA A 253 4.45 17.40 10.39
N GLY A 254 3.63 16.35 10.51
CA GLY A 254 2.19 16.48 10.79
C GLY A 254 1.33 16.91 9.59
N GLN A 255 1.93 17.16 8.41
CA GLN A 255 1.21 17.46 7.18
C GLN A 255 0.99 16.19 6.35
N PRO A 256 -0.20 15.96 5.77
CA PRO A 256 -0.45 14.83 4.88
C PRO A 256 0.45 14.86 3.65
N ASP A 257 1.21 13.78 3.46
CA ASP A 257 2.17 13.61 2.35
C ASP A 257 1.57 12.69 1.26
N ASP A 258 0.99 11.56 1.67
CA ASP A 258 0.17 10.68 0.81
C ASP A 258 -0.99 10.12 1.63
N CYS A 259 -2.11 9.86 0.96
CA CYS A 259 -3.34 9.42 1.58
C CYS A 259 -4.26 8.83 0.53
N HIS A 260 -4.68 7.59 0.74
CA HIS A 260 -5.56 6.92 -0.19
C HIS A 260 -6.39 5.83 0.48
N ILE A 261 -7.59 5.65 -0.07
CA ILE A 261 -8.51 4.59 0.32
C ILE A 261 -8.52 3.55 -0.80
N LEU A 262 -8.17 2.31 -0.47
CA LEU A 262 -8.18 1.17 -1.35
C LEU A 262 -9.42 0.33 -1.04
N ILE A 263 -10.25 0.06 -2.04
CA ILE A 263 -11.42 -0.81 -1.91
C ILE A 263 -11.23 -2.01 -2.80
N GLN A 264 -11.38 -3.22 -2.23
CA GLN A 264 -11.10 -4.49 -2.88
C GLN A 264 -12.21 -5.51 -2.57
N PRO A 265 -12.51 -6.44 -3.50
CA PRO A 265 -13.45 -7.52 -3.22
C PRO A 265 -12.95 -8.43 -2.10
N ALA A 266 -13.89 -8.98 -1.33
CA ALA A 266 -13.62 -9.89 -0.21
C ALA A 266 -12.72 -11.09 -0.56
N ALA A 267 -12.84 -11.59 -1.79
CA ALA A 267 -12.17 -12.80 -2.27
C ALA A 267 -10.73 -12.57 -2.76
N THR A 268 -10.26 -11.33 -2.77
CA THR A 268 -8.91 -10.99 -3.24
C THR A 268 -7.93 -11.01 -2.07
N THR A 269 -7.41 -12.17 -1.74
CA THR A 269 -6.11 -12.28 -1.05
C THR A 269 -5.02 -12.33 -2.13
N PHE A 270 -4.22 -11.27 -2.19
CA PHE A 270 -3.03 -11.19 -3.04
C PHE A 270 -1.86 -11.97 -2.43
#